data_AF-A0A7K2X9Y4-F1
#
_entry.id   AF-A0A7K2X9Y4-F1
#
_cell.length_a   1.000
_cell.length_b   1.000
_cell.length_c   1.000
_cell.angle_alpha   90.00
_cell.angle_beta   90.00
_cell.angle_gamma   90.00
#
_symmetry.space_group_name_H-M   'P 1'
#
loop_
_entity.id
_entity.type
_entity.pdbx_description
1 polymer ?
#
loop_
_entity_poly.entity_id
_entity_poly.type
_entity_poly.pdbx_seq_one_letter_code
_entity_poly.pdbx_strand_id
1 'polypeptide(L)'
;ETVEWLGWLARAAQDPGLRLAALAQRARCAPGEIPDDVVPWVTGLLEEIRTASATGTGPGTPRDSAPTLIGQVRELLEEHAAGRPAPWTEELLRTLHAALDDRVDDRIALVLAQLRSPDRWQRADAIWLCGSLIRVWRGRYEEVVRLVGEQLHDPEPRLREAATSFLERL
;
A
#
# COMPACT_ATOMS: atom_id res chain seq x y z
N GLU A 1 -7.25 14.39 -22.35
CA GLU A 1 -5.95 13.91 -22.85
C GLU A 1 -5.10 13.21 -21.77
N THR A 2 -4.52 13.91 -20.77
CA THR A 2 -3.63 13.25 -19.78
C THR A 2 -4.32 12.17 -18.92
N VAL A 3 -5.53 12.43 -18.41
CA VAL A 3 -6.28 11.46 -17.57
C VAL A 3 -6.70 10.23 -18.37
N GLU A 4 -7.09 10.43 -19.63
CA GLU A 4 -7.46 9.36 -20.55
C GLU A 4 -6.26 8.49 -20.91
N TRP A 5 -5.12 9.12 -21.21
CA TRP A 5 -3.85 8.42 -21.41
C TRP A 5 -3.44 7.61 -20.18
N LEU A 6 -3.58 8.15 -18.96
CA LEU A 6 -3.34 7.40 -17.72
C LEU A 6 -4.31 6.22 -17.57
N GLY A 7 -5.56 6.38 -17.97
CA GLY A 7 -6.57 5.30 -17.95
C GLY A 7 -6.23 4.16 -18.91
N TRP A 8 -5.73 4.49 -20.10
CA TRP A 8 -5.18 3.51 -21.04
C TRP A 8 -3.92 2.83 -20.47
N LEU A 9 -2.97 3.61 -19.95
CA LEU A 9 -1.70 3.09 -19.42
C LEU A 9 -1.92 2.14 -18.24
N ALA A 10 -2.88 2.45 -17.36
CA ALA A 10 -3.26 1.61 -16.24
C ALA A 10 -3.70 0.19 -16.67
N ARG A 11 -4.16 0.02 -17.91
CA ARG A 11 -4.59 -1.29 -18.45
C ARG A 11 -3.60 -1.92 -19.41
N ALA A 12 -2.92 -1.13 -20.22
CA ALA A 12 -2.12 -1.62 -21.34
C ALA A 12 -0.66 -1.93 -20.97
N ALA A 13 -0.12 -1.33 -19.90
CA ALA A 13 1.27 -1.55 -19.51
C ALA A 13 1.51 -3.01 -19.06
N GLN A 14 2.60 -3.62 -19.54
CA GLN A 14 2.98 -4.98 -19.13
C GLN A 14 3.41 -5.01 -17.65
N ASP A 15 4.19 -4.01 -17.24
CA ASP A 15 4.66 -3.88 -15.86
C ASP A 15 3.49 -3.56 -14.90
N PRO A 16 3.20 -4.42 -13.91
CA PRO A 16 2.08 -4.21 -13.00
C PRO A 16 2.32 -3.02 -12.05
N GLY A 17 3.57 -2.65 -11.77
CA GLY A 17 3.89 -1.46 -10.99
C GLY A 17 3.56 -0.17 -11.71
N LEU A 18 3.87 -0.09 -13.00
CA LEU A 18 3.49 1.03 -13.86
C LEU A 18 1.97 1.14 -14.00
N ARG A 19 1.26 0.01 -14.11
CA ARG A 19 -0.21 0.00 -14.08
C ARG A 19 -0.77 0.57 -12.78
N LEU A 20 -0.24 0.13 -11.63
CA LEU A 20 -0.65 0.65 -10.32
C LEU A 20 -0.34 2.14 -10.17
N ALA A 21 0.83 2.59 -10.62
CA ALA A 21 1.22 4.00 -10.59
C ALA A 21 0.31 4.88 -11.46
N ALA A 22 -0.01 4.41 -12.66
CA ALA A 22 -0.95 5.10 -13.56
C ALA A 22 -2.35 5.18 -12.96
N LEU A 23 -2.83 4.11 -12.33
CA LEU A 23 -4.12 4.09 -11.63
C LEU A 23 -4.16 5.07 -10.46
N ALA A 24 -3.14 5.07 -9.60
CA ALA A 24 -3.04 5.98 -8.45
C ALA A 24 -3.01 7.44 -8.91
N GLN A 25 -2.22 7.76 -9.96
CA GLN A 25 -2.15 9.10 -10.51
C GLN A 25 -3.44 9.52 -11.21
N ARG A 26 -4.13 8.61 -11.91
CA ARG A 26 -5.46 8.87 -12.48
C ARG A 26 -6.47 9.18 -11.39
N ALA A 27 -6.53 8.35 -10.35
CA ALA A 27 -7.43 8.56 -9.20
C ALA A 27 -7.18 9.91 -8.53
N ARG A 28 -5.91 10.31 -8.37
CA ARG A 28 -5.54 11.63 -7.83
C ARG A 28 -5.99 12.79 -8.72
N CYS A 29 -5.87 12.67 -10.05
CA CYS A 29 -6.23 13.75 -10.98
C CYS A 29 -7.73 13.82 -11.28
N ALA A 30 -8.44 12.70 -11.20
CA ALA A 30 -9.85 12.59 -11.56
C ALA A 30 -10.56 11.60 -10.61
N PRO A 31 -10.76 11.96 -9.32
CA PRO A 31 -11.34 11.05 -8.33
C PRO A 31 -12.78 10.63 -8.67
N GLY A 32 -13.54 11.51 -9.33
CA GLY A 32 -14.89 11.20 -9.81
C GLY A 32 -14.96 10.17 -10.95
N GLU A 33 -13.82 9.75 -11.50
CA GLU A 33 -13.74 8.73 -12.54
C GLU A 33 -13.07 7.42 -12.07
N ILE A 34 -12.91 7.24 -10.76
CA ILE A 34 -12.41 5.99 -10.20
C ILE A 34 -13.40 4.87 -10.55
N PRO A 35 -12.95 3.76 -11.16
CA PRO A 35 -13.83 2.66 -11.52
C PRO A 35 -14.53 2.01 -10.32
N ASP A 36 -15.71 1.43 -10.52
CA ASP A 36 -16.42 0.70 -9.48
C ASP A 36 -15.69 -0.59 -9.07
N ASP A 37 -14.92 -1.19 -9.99
CA ASP A 37 -14.11 -2.39 -9.80
C ASP A 37 -12.68 -2.09 -9.29
N VAL A 38 -12.44 -0.90 -8.73
CA VAL A 38 -11.09 -0.49 -8.26
C VAL A 38 -10.50 -1.45 -7.23
N VAL A 39 -11.31 -2.00 -6.33
CA VAL A 39 -10.85 -2.95 -5.29
C VAL A 39 -10.33 -4.25 -5.90
N PRO A 40 -11.13 -5.03 -6.68
CA PRO A 40 -10.61 -6.23 -7.32
C PRO A 40 -9.46 -5.94 -8.30
N TRP A 41 -9.46 -4.77 -8.95
CA TRP A 41 -8.36 -4.39 -9.84
C TRP A 41 -7.04 -4.18 -9.08
N VAL A 42 -7.04 -3.36 -8.03
CA VAL A 42 -5.83 -3.05 -7.26
C VAL A 42 -5.30 -4.30 -6.55
N THR A 43 -6.18 -5.11 -5.98
CA THR A 43 -5.78 -6.37 -5.33
C THR A 43 -5.16 -7.36 -6.32
N GLY A 44 -5.67 -7.44 -7.55
CA GLY A 44 -5.04 -8.20 -8.63
C GLY A 44 -3.64 -7.68 -8.99
N LEU A 45 -3.47 -6.36 -9.13
CA LEU A 45 -2.15 -5.77 -9.40
C LEU A 45 -1.14 -6.04 -8.29
N LEU A 46 -1.56 -5.96 -7.03
CA LEU A 46 -0.71 -6.27 -5.87
C LEU A 46 -0.25 -7.73 -5.87
N GLU A 47 -1.13 -8.65 -6.28
CA GLU A 47 -0.80 -10.06 -6.45
C GLU A 47 0.24 -10.27 -7.57
N GLU A 48 0.03 -9.62 -8.71
CA GLU A 48 0.96 -9.67 -9.84
C GLU A 48 2.35 -9.11 -9.47
N ILE A 49 2.39 -7.97 -8.77
CA ILE A 49 3.66 -7.38 -8.29
C ILE A 49 4.38 -8.35 -7.37
N ARG A 50 3.66 -8.92 -6.40
CA ARG A 50 4.22 -9.86 -5.42
C ARG A 50 4.79 -11.12 -6.08
N THR A 51 4.07 -11.68 -7.06
CA THR A 51 4.49 -12.88 -7.78
C THR A 51 5.66 -12.60 -8.74
N ALA A 52 5.68 -11.45 -9.40
CA ALA A 52 6.81 -11.03 -10.22
C ALA A 52 8.09 -10.84 -9.39
N SER A 53 8.01 -10.17 -8.25
CA SER A 53 9.21 -9.94 -7.42
C SER A 53 9.76 -11.19 -6.74
N ALA A 54 8.94 -12.24 -6.55
CA ALA A 54 9.44 -13.55 -6.10
C ALA A 54 10.39 -14.21 -7.13
N THR A 55 10.34 -13.78 -8.40
CA THR A 55 11.17 -14.33 -9.49
C THR A 55 12.40 -13.48 -9.84
N GLY A 56 12.47 -12.24 -9.38
CA GLY A 56 13.53 -11.29 -9.71
C GLY A 56 14.29 -10.81 -8.48
N THR A 57 15.49 -11.34 -8.24
CA THR A 57 16.43 -10.77 -7.25
C THR A 57 17.54 -10.03 -7.99
N GLY A 58 17.45 -8.70 -8.07
CA GLY A 58 18.54 -7.85 -8.52
C GLY A 58 18.98 -6.92 -7.39
N PRO A 59 20.25 -6.95 -6.95
CA PRO A 59 20.72 -6.03 -5.91
C PRO A 59 20.80 -4.60 -6.47
N GLY A 60 20.18 -3.65 -5.77
CA GLY A 60 20.34 -2.23 -6.03
C GLY A 60 21.78 -1.79 -5.74
N THR A 61 22.33 -0.95 -6.61
CA THR A 61 23.69 -0.40 -6.47
C THR A 61 23.75 0.54 -5.27
N PRO A 62 24.68 0.36 -4.30
CA PRO A 62 24.82 1.29 -3.19
C PRO A 62 25.29 2.65 -3.70
N ARG A 63 24.68 3.74 -3.20
CA ARG A 63 25.11 5.13 -3.44
C ARG A 63 25.60 5.72 -2.13
N ASP A 64 26.74 6.42 -2.18
CA ASP A 64 27.39 6.99 -0.99
C ASP A 64 26.46 7.92 -0.18
N SER A 65 26.47 7.71 1.14
CA SER A 65 25.72 8.48 2.14
C SER A 65 26.54 9.67 2.63
N ALA A 66 25.93 10.86 2.64
CA ALA A 66 26.53 12.07 3.20
C ALA A 66 26.12 12.21 4.70
N PRO A 67 27.01 12.63 5.62
CA PRO A 67 26.75 12.73 7.06
C PRO A 67 25.88 13.97 7.39
N THR A 68 24.68 13.99 6.85
CA THR A 68 23.67 15.04 7.04
C THR A 68 22.38 14.38 7.53
N LEU A 69 21.50 15.12 8.21
CA LEU A 69 20.19 14.61 8.61
C LEU A 69 19.40 14.06 7.41
N ILE A 70 19.50 14.70 6.24
CA ILE A 70 18.88 14.21 5.00
C ILE A 70 19.49 12.88 4.57
N GLY A 71 20.82 12.74 4.63
CA GLY A 71 21.52 11.49 4.32
C GLY A 71 21.16 10.37 5.29
N GLN A 72 21.05 10.66 6.59
CA GLN A 72 20.64 9.70 7.62
C GLN A 72 19.17 9.27 7.47
N VAL A 73 18.26 10.20 7.15
CA VAL A 73 16.86 9.87 6.85
C VAL A 73 16.77 9.00 5.60
N ARG A 74 17.57 9.29 4.56
CA ARG A 74 17.62 8.47 3.36
C ARG A 74 18.13 7.05 3.65
N GLU A 75 19.21 6.93 4.42
CA GLU A 75 19.76 5.65 4.86
C GLU A 75 18.71 4.83 5.63
N LEU A 76 17.99 5.47 6.56
CA LEU A 76 16.89 4.82 7.29
C LEU A 76 15.76 4.35 6.36
N LEU A 77 15.40 5.14 5.35
CA LEU A 77 14.39 4.74 4.35
C LEU A 77 14.89 3.61 3.44
N GLU A 78 16.18 3.61 3.08
CA GLU A 78 16.81 2.55 2.29
C GLU A 78 16.90 1.24 3.08
N GLU A 79 17.26 1.30 4.37
CA GLU A 79 17.19 0.15 5.30
C GLU A 79 15.77 -0.37 5.48
N HIS A 80 14.79 0.53 5.54
CA HIS A 80 13.37 0.16 5.63
C HIS A 80 12.88 -0.51 4.35
N ALA A 81 13.36 -0.05 3.18
CA ALA A 81 13.06 -0.64 1.88
C ALA A 81 13.87 -1.92 1.60
N ALA A 82 14.98 -2.15 2.31
CA ALA A 82 15.86 -3.28 2.08
C ALA A 82 15.14 -4.62 2.31
N GLY A 83 15.15 -5.47 1.28
CA GLY A 83 14.45 -6.76 1.31
C GLY A 83 12.94 -6.68 1.06
N ARG A 84 12.39 -5.49 0.85
CA ARG A 84 11.01 -5.31 0.39
C ARG A 84 10.96 -5.42 -1.14
N PRO A 85 10.11 -6.29 -1.72
CA PRO A 85 10.14 -6.52 -3.16
C PRO A 85 9.63 -5.33 -4.00
N ALA A 86 8.75 -4.49 -3.44
CA ALA A 86 8.17 -3.33 -4.11
C ALA A 86 7.85 -2.19 -3.11
N PRO A 87 8.87 -1.51 -2.55
CA PRO A 87 8.70 -0.51 -1.49
C PRO A 87 7.89 0.72 -1.93
N TRP A 88 7.87 1.04 -3.23
CA TRP A 88 7.06 2.12 -3.81
C TRP A 88 5.55 1.86 -3.74
N THR A 89 5.12 0.63 -3.48
CA THR A 89 3.70 0.26 -3.42
C THR A 89 2.96 1.00 -2.31
N GLU A 90 3.62 1.19 -1.16
CA GLU A 90 3.04 1.90 0.00
C GLU A 90 2.56 3.31 -0.38
N GLU A 91 3.42 4.08 -1.05
CA GLU A 91 3.13 5.47 -1.43
C GLU A 91 2.02 5.54 -2.48
N LEU A 92 1.99 4.61 -3.44
CA LEU A 92 0.92 4.51 -4.42
C LEU A 92 -0.42 4.16 -3.78
N LEU A 93 -0.43 3.21 -2.84
CA LEU A 93 -1.64 2.83 -2.11
C LEU A 93 -2.12 3.97 -1.21
N ARG A 94 -1.21 4.69 -0.55
CA ARG A 94 -1.56 5.89 0.22
C ARG A 94 -2.22 6.95 -0.66
N THR A 95 -1.69 7.17 -1.87
CA THR A 95 -2.27 8.08 -2.86
C THR A 95 -3.67 7.63 -3.28
N LEU A 96 -3.83 6.34 -3.58
CA LEU A 96 -5.12 5.78 -3.97
C LEU A 96 -6.16 5.86 -2.84
N HIS A 97 -5.79 5.48 -1.61
CA HIS A 97 -6.66 5.60 -0.44
C HIS A 97 -7.11 7.04 -0.23
N ALA A 98 -6.22 8.01 -0.38
CA ALA A 98 -6.60 9.43 -0.30
C ALA A 98 -7.63 9.80 -1.40
N ALA A 99 -7.40 9.36 -2.64
CA ALA A 99 -8.27 9.67 -3.78
C ALA A 99 -9.67 9.02 -3.72
N LEU A 100 -9.83 7.90 -3.00
CA LEU A 100 -11.13 7.22 -2.86
C LEU A 100 -12.20 8.04 -2.11
N ASP A 101 -11.81 9.13 -1.44
CA ASP A 101 -12.68 10.05 -0.71
C ASP A 101 -13.90 9.43 0.02
N ASP A 102 -15.13 9.72 -0.40
CA ASP A 102 -16.35 9.24 0.24
C ASP A 102 -16.65 7.74 0.01
N ARG A 103 -15.85 7.04 -0.80
CA ARG A 103 -15.93 5.59 -1.06
C ARG A 103 -15.35 4.77 0.11
N VAL A 104 -15.91 4.96 1.30
CA VAL A 104 -15.45 4.33 2.55
C VAL A 104 -15.51 2.81 2.48
N ASP A 105 -16.54 2.24 1.86
CA ASP A 105 -16.66 0.78 1.71
C ASP A 105 -15.54 0.19 0.85
N ASP A 106 -15.13 0.87 -0.22
CA ASP A 106 -14.00 0.45 -1.06
C ASP A 106 -12.66 0.55 -0.32
N ARG A 107 -12.47 1.62 0.48
CA ARG A 107 -11.30 1.76 1.35
C ARG A 107 -11.22 0.62 2.36
N ILE A 108 -12.33 0.29 3.01
CA ILE A 108 -12.41 -0.85 3.95
C ILE A 108 -12.07 -2.14 3.21
N ALA A 109 -12.70 -2.41 2.07
CA ALA A 109 -12.45 -3.63 1.30
C ALA A 109 -10.99 -3.77 0.87
N LEU A 110 -10.35 -2.68 0.44
CA LEU A 110 -8.94 -2.66 0.06
C LEU A 110 -8.00 -2.85 1.26
N VAL A 111 -8.31 -2.28 2.43
CA VAL A 111 -7.58 -2.55 3.68
C VAL A 111 -7.72 -4.03 4.07
N LEU A 112 -8.93 -4.58 4.03
CA LEU A 112 -9.18 -5.98 4.37
C LEU A 112 -8.42 -6.94 3.44
N ALA A 113 -8.36 -6.65 2.15
CA ALA A 113 -7.60 -7.45 1.21
C ALA A 113 -6.09 -7.43 1.52
N GLN A 114 -5.53 -6.26 1.84
CA GLN A 114 -4.12 -6.14 2.21
C GLN A 114 -3.79 -6.82 3.54
N LEU A 115 -4.67 -6.72 4.55
CA LEU A 115 -4.50 -7.41 5.85
C LEU A 115 -4.51 -8.94 5.70
N ARG A 116 -5.18 -9.48 4.68
CA ARG A 116 -5.19 -10.93 4.38
C ARG A 116 -4.02 -11.37 3.49
N SER A 117 -3.17 -10.45 3.06
CA SER A 117 -2.06 -10.76 2.17
C SER A 117 -1.04 -11.67 2.84
N PRO A 118 -0.46 -12.65 2.12
CA PRO A 118 0.69 -13.40 2.63
C PRO A 118 1.93 -12.52 2.80
N ASP A 119 2.01 -11.37 2.12
CA ASP A 119 3.11 -10.42 2.26
C ASP A 119 2.97 -9.62 3.56
N ARG A 120 3.90 -9.86 4.50
CA ARG A 120 3.95 -9.17 5.79
C ARG A 120 4.12 -7.65 5.65
N TRP A 121 4.78 -7.18 4.60
CA TRP A 121 4.95 -5.75 4.36
C TRP A 121 3.63 -5.10 3.97
N GLN A 122 2.85 -5.77 3.12
CA GLN A 122 1.51 -5.31 2.76
C GLN A 122 0.56 -5.31 3.96
N ARG A 123 0.66 -6.30 4.86
CA ARG A 123 -0.11 -6.30 6.11
C ARG A 123 0.30 -5.13 7.01
N ALA A 124 1.59 -4.84 7.14
CA ALA A 124 2.09 -3.73 7.96
C ALA A 124 1.59 -2.37 7.43
N ASP A 125 1.71 -2.11 6.12
CA ASP A 125 1.20 -0.89 5.49
C ASP A 125 -0.30 -0.72 5.71
N ALA A 126 -1.07 -1.81 5.61
CA ALA A 126 -2.50 -1.78 5.85
C ALA A 126 -2.85 -1.36 7.29
N ILE A 127 -2.11 -1.82 8.30
CA ILE A 127 -2.31 -1.38 9.69
C ILE A 127 -2.11 0.12 9.84
N TRP A 128 -1.08 0.69 9.19
CA TRP A 128 -0.85 2.14 9.20
C TRP A 128 -2.02 2.92 8.58
N LEU A 129 -2.55 2.41 7.46
CA LEU A 129 -3.72 2.98 6.78
C LEU A 129 -5.02 2.86 7.61
N CYS A 130 -5.18 1.82 8.43
CA CYS A 130 -6.34 1.68 9.32
C CYS A 130 -6.47 2.88 10.27
N GLY A 131 -5.35 3.38 10.78
CA GLY A 131 -5.34 4.49 11.72
C GLY A 131 -5.90 5.78 11.13
N SER A 132 -5.55 6.12 9.89
CA SER A 132 -6.11 7.30 9.21
C SER A 132 -7.58 7.09 8.84
N LEU A 133 -7.95 5.88 8.41
CA LEU A 133 -9.31 5.54 8.02
C LEU A 133 -10.31 5.73 9.17
N ILE A 134 -10.06 5.12 10.33
CA ILE A 134 -10.99 5.10 11.47
C ILE A 134 -11.11 6.47 12.14
N ARG A 135 -10.05 7.28 12.13
CA ARG A 135 -10.07 8.62 12.74
C ARG A 135 -10.88 9.64 11.93
N VAL A 136 -10.97 9.45 10.62
CA VAL A 136 -11.57 10.45 9.71
C VAL A 136 -12.96 10.02 9.24
N TRP A 137 -13.19 8.72 9.06
CA TRP A 137 -14.40 8.19 8.45
C TRP A 137 -15.17 7.30 9.41
N ARG A 138 -16.51 7.28 9.26
CA ARG A 138 -17.37 6.31 9.95
C ARG A 138 -17.56 5.11 9.05
N GLY A 139 -17.52 3.91 9.63
CA GLY A 139 -17.66 2.66 8.88
C GLY A 139 -17.80 1.45 9.80
N ARG A 140 -18.01 0.28 9.18
CA ARG A 140 -18.06 -1.03 9.84
C ARG A 140 -16.66 -1.62 9.91
N TYR A 141 -15.96 -1.34 11.00
CA TYR A 141 -14.53 -1.67 11.19
C TYR A 141 -14.29 -2.96 11.98
N GLU A 142 -15.32 -3.73 12.31
CA GLU A 142 -15.23 -4.92 13.15
C GLU A 142 -14.25 -5.94 12.56
N GLU A 143 -14.37 -6.19 11.25
CA GLU A 143 -13.48 -7.12 10.54
C GLU A 143 -12.05 -6.58 10.44
N VAL A 144 -11.88 -5.25 10.32
CA VAL A 144 -10.54 -4.62 10.31
C VAL A 144 -9.87 -4.84 11.66
N VAL A 145 -10.54 -4.50 12.76
CA VAL A 145 -10.02 -4.69 14.13
C VAL A 145 -9.72 -6.15 14.40
N ARG A 146 -10.60 -7.06 13.96
CA ARG A 146 -10.39 -8.52 14.09
C ARG A 146 -9.13 -8.98 13.37
N LEU A 147 -8.94 -8.61 12.10
CA LEU A 147 -7.75 -8.98 11.33
C LEU A 147 -6.46 -8.35 11.87
N VAL A 148 -6.51 -7.11 12.38
CA VAL A 148 -5.35 -6.50 13.05
C VAL A 148 -5.02 -7.24 14.35
N GLY A 149 -6.03 -7.65 15.11
CA GLY A 149 -5.85 -8.47 16.32
C GLY A 149 -5.18 -9.83 16.04
N GLU A 150 -5.46 -10.46 14.90
CA GLU A 150 -4.76 -11.68 14.50
C GLU A 150 -3.24 -11.46 14.33
N GLN A 151 -2.83 -10.27 13.89
CA GLN A 151 -1.41 -9.94 13.68
C GLN A 151 -0.60 -9.86 14.98
N LEU A 152 -1.24 -9.78 16.16
CA LEU A 152 -0.56 -9.79 17.46
C LEU A 152 0.21 -11.10 17.71
N HIS A 153 -0.12 -12.17 16.97
CA HIS A 153 0.52 -13.49 17.10
C HIS A 153 1.50 -13.78 15.95
N ASP A 154 1.68 -12.84 15.01
CA ASP A 154 2.57 -13.04 13.86
C ASP A 154 4.03 -13.20 14.32
N PRO A 155 4.86 -14.09 13.75
CA PRO A 155 6.26 -14.24 14.12
C PRO A 155 7.09 -12.97 13.89
N GLU A 156 6.71 -12.09 12.95
CA GLU A 156 7.41 -10.84 12.64
C GLU A 156 7.20 -9.79 13.74
N PRO A 157 8.25 -9.41 14.52
CA PRO A 157 8.10 -8.50 15.65
C PRO A 157 7.56 -7.11 15.27
N ARG A 158 7.99 -6.57 14.13
CA ARG A 158 7.54 -5.25 13.65
C ARG A 158 6.05 -5.22 13.34
N LEU A 159 5.53 -6.31 12.78
CA LEU A 159 4.11 -6.42 12.46
C LEU A 159 3.26 -6.50 13.74
N ARG A 160 3.72 -7.28 14.74
CA ARG A 160 3.08 -7.29 16.07
C ARG A 160 3.08 -5.91 16.72
N GLU A 161 4.20 -5.21 16.69
CA GLU A 161 4.33 -3.87 17.28
C GLU A 161 3.40 -2.85 16.60
N ALA A 162 3.30 -2.88 15.28
CA ALA A 162 2.36 -2.05 14.53
C ALA A 162 0.90 -2.34 14.93
N ALA A 163 0.54 -3.62 15.06
CA ALA A 163 -0.79 -4.04 15.50
C ALA A 163 -1.12 -3.58 16.93
N THR A 164 -0.22 -3.81 17.89
CA THR A 164 -0.37 -3.33 19.27
C THR A 164 -0.55 -1.82 19.30
N SER A 165 0.36 -1.08 18.66
CA SER A 165 0.32 0.38 18.64
C SER A 165 -0.97 0.92 18.02
N PHE A 166 -1.51 0.25 17.01
CA PHE A 166 -2.79 0.63 16.41
C PHE A 166 -3.96 0.39 17.39
N LEU A 167 -4.03 -0.80 17.99
CA LEU A 167 -5.13 -1.18 18.88
C LEU A 167 -5.16 -0.33 20.17
N GLU A 168 -4.00 0.08 20.69
CA GLU A 168 -3.91 1.00 21.84
C GLU A 168 -4.42 2.42 21.55
N ARG A 169 -4.52 2.78 20.26
CA ARG A 169 -4.94 4.12 19.79
C ARG A 169 -6.36 4.17 19.20
N LEU A 170 -7.09 3.06 19.22
CA LEU A 170 -8.52 3.00 18.87
C LEU A 170 -9.36 3.72 19.93
#